data_AF-A0A6I4T368-F1
#
_entry.id   AF-A0A6I4T368-F1
#
_cell.length_a   1.000
_cell.length_b   1.000
_cell.length_c   1.000
_cell.angle_alpha   90.00
_cell.angle_beta   90.00
_cell.angle_gamma   90.00
#
_symmetry.space_group_name_H-M   'P 1'
#
loop_
_entity.id
_entity.type
_entity.pdbx_description
1 polymer ?
#
loop_
_entity_poly.entity_id
_entity_poly.type
_entity_poly.pdbx_seq_one_letter_code
_entity_poly.pdbx_strand_id
1 'polypeptide(L)' 'MTKFRFVTPNRIGKWYSDLKLAQRFANTIGAGFLDDRSGEFVAYRGTKLETSSSLEVQTTCANNCA' A
#
# COMPACT_ATOMS: atom_id res chain seq x y z
N MET A 1 -11.70 0.06 8.28
CA MET A 1 -11.38 -0.21 6.86
C MET A 1 -9.96 0.21 6.58
N THR A 2 -9.20 -0.62 5.87
CA THR A 2 -7.82 -0.33 5.46
C THR A 2 -7.84 0.38 4.12
N LYS A 3 -7.09 1.48 4.01
CA LYS A 3 -6.88 2.20 2.75
C LYS A 3 -5.44 2.02 2.29
N PHE A 4 -5.23 2.02 0.98
CA PHE A 4 -3.93 1.81 0.34
C PHE A 4 -3.64 2.99 -0.58
N ARG A 5 -2.42 3.52 -0.56
CA ARG A 5 -1.93 4.48 -1.56
C ARG A 5 -0.48 4.21 -1.94
N PHE A 6 -0.14 4.51 -3.19
CA PHE A 6 1.24 4.47 -3.67
C PHE A 6 1.81 5.88 -3.75
N VAL A 7 3.03 6.04 -3.26
CA VAL A 7 3.77 7.31 -3.26
C VAL A 7 5.04 7.11 -4.06
N THR A 8 5.28 7.99 -5.03
CA THR A 8 6.53 8.06 -5.79
C THR A 8 7.24 9.37 -5.44
N PRO A 9 8.53 9.53 -5.79
CA PRO A 9 9.25 10.78 -5.52
C PRO A 9 8.59 12.02 -6.14
N ASN A 10 7.97 11.87 -7.32
CA ASN A 10 7.42 12.99 -8.08
C ASN A 10 5.89 13.10 -8.01
N ARG A 11 5.18 12.02 -7.63
CA ARG A 11 3.71 11.93 -7.65
C ARG A 11 3.17 11.12 -6.48
N ILE A 12 2.04 11.58 -5.93
CA ILE A 12 1.35 10.93 -4.81
C ILE A 12 0.00 10.39 -5.32
N GLY A 13 -0.24 9.10 -5.14
CA GLY A 13 -1.50 8.46 -5.47
C GLY A 13 -2.62 8.78 -4.47
N LYS A 14 -3.87 8.60 -4.91
CA LYS A 14 -5.04 8.70 -4.04
C LYS A 14 -5.11 7.51 -3.09
N TRP A 15 -5.84 7.68 -1.99
CA TRP A 15 -6.22 6.57 -1.12
C TRP A 15 -7.33 5.75 -1.76
N TYR A 16 -7.14 4.45 -1.79
CA TYR A 16 -8.10 3.48 -2.30
C TYR A 16 -8.48 2.48 -1.21
N SER A 17 -9.72 2.02 -1.20
CA SER A 17 -10.20 0.99 -0.26
C SER A 17 -9.73 -0.42 -0.61
N ASP A 18 -9.32 -0.64 -1.86
CA ASP A 18 -8.92 -1.95 -2.38
C ASP A 18 -7.47 -1.92 -2.89
N LEU A 19 -6.71 -2.96 -2.57
CA LEU A 19 -5.30 -3.07 -2.92
C LEU A 19 -5.09 -3.29 -4.43
N LYS A 20 -5.94 -4.09 -5.09
CA LYS A 20 -5.85 -4.30 -6.55
C LYS A 20 -6.16 -3.00 -7.28
N LEU A 21 -7.13 -2.25 -6.79
CA LEU A 21 -7.46 -0.93 -7.34
C LEU A 21 -6.27 0.03 -7.17
N ALA A 22 -5.63 0.06 -5.99
CA ALA A 22 -4.42 0.84 -5.78
C ALA A 22 -3.28 0.45 -6.74
N GLN A 23 -3.06 -0.86 -6.96
CA GLN A 23 -2.04 -1.37 -7.90
C GLN A 23 -2.33 -1.00 -9.35
N ARG A 24 -3.60 -1.03 -9.78
CA ARG A 24 -4.00 -0.58 -11.13
C ARG A 24 -3.63 0.89 -11.36
N PHE A 25 -3.96 1.75 -10.40
CA PHE A 25 -3.61 3.18 -10.49
C PHE A 25 -2.12 3.44 -10.27
N ALA A 26 -1.40 2.54 -9.58
CA ALA A 26 0.05 2.61 -9.43
C ALA A 26 0.75 2.60 -10.80
N ASN A 27 0.26 1.81 -11.76
CA ASN A 27 0.78 1.80 -13.13
C ASN A 27 0.59 3.14 -13.82
N THR A 28 -0.60 3.75 -13.68
CA THR A 28 -0.92 5.05 -14.28
C THR A 28 -0.05 6.19 -13.74
N ILE A 29 0.30 6.18 -12.45
CA ILE A 29 1.14 7.23 -11.86
C ILE A 29 2.64 6.97 -12.01
N GLY A 30 3.04 5.82 -12.56
CA GLY A 30 4.45 5.42 -12.65
C GLY A 30 5.03 5.00 -11.31
N ALA A 31 4.24 4.37 -10.45
CA ALA A 31 4.69 3.78 -9.19
C ALA A 31 5.17 2.32 -9.36
N GLY A 32 4.65 1.60 -10.34
CA GLY A 32 4.99 0.21 -10.60
C GLY A 32 3.95 -0.45 -11.49
N PHE A 33 4.18 -1.69 -11.90
CA PHE A 33 3.24 -2.42 -12.74
C PHE A 33 2.92 -3.79 -12.13
N LEU A 34 1.72 -4.30 -12.43
CA LEU A 34 1.37 -5.68 -12.13
C LEU A 34 1.79 -6.54 -13.32
N ASP A 35 2.69 -7.49 -13.09
CA ASP A 35 3.09 -8.45 -14.12
C ASP A 35 1.98 -9.51 -14.26
N ASP A 36 1.24 -9.49 -15.36
CA ASP A 36 0.11 -10.40 -15.58
C ASP A 36 0.57 -11.87 -15.68
N ARG A 37 1.80 -12.08 -16.15
CA ARG A 37 2.38 -13.42 -16.34
C ARG A 37 2.78 -14.09 -15.03
N SER A 38 3.30 -13.31 -14.08
CA SER A 38 3.79 -13.81 -12.78
C SER A 38 2.80 -13.56 -11.64
N GLY A 39 1.84 -12.63 -11.84
CA GLY A 39 0.88 -12.20 -10.81
C GLY A 39 1.49 -11.30 -9.73
N GLU A 40 2.76 -10.91 -9.87
CA GLU A 40 3.47 -10.10 -8.89
C GLU A 40 3.41 -8.61 -9.23
N PHE A 41 3.33 -7.78 -8.18
CA PHE A 41 3.40 -6.33 -8.33
C PHE A 41 4.85 -5.85 -8.20
N VAL A 42 5.38 -5.29 -9.28
CA VAL A 42 6.74 -4.77 -9.33
C VAL A 42 6.70 -3.26 -9.12
N ALA A 43 7.14 -2.82 -7.94
CA ALA A 43 7.28 -1.40 -7.63
C ALA A 43 8.55 -0.81 -8.28
N TYR A 44 8.42 0.35 -8.91
CA TYR A 44 9.57 1.10 -9.39
C TYR A 44 10.40 1.68 -8.24
N ARG A 45 11.66 2.03 -8.53
CA ARG A 45 12.59 2.54 -7.51
C ARG A 45 12.06 3.82 -6.88
N GLY A 46 12.07 3.85 -5.55
CA GLY A 46 11.59 4.99 -4.77
C GLY A 46 10.07 4.99 -4.54
N THR A 47 9.34 4.02 -5.06
CA THR A 47 7.92 3.84 -4.76
C THR A 47 7.73 3.26 -3.36
N LYS A 48 6.82 3.84 -2.59
CA LYS A 48 6.41 3.37 -1.27
C LYS A 48 4.91 3.07 -1.26
N LEU A 49 4.53 1.96 -0.64
CA LEU A 49 3.14 1.64 -0.35
C LEU A 49 2.83 2.12 1.07
N GLU A 50 1.82 2.98 1.20
CA GLU A 50 1.30 3.37 2.50
C GLU A 50 -0.07 2.72 2.72
N THR A 51 -0.26 2.23 3.94
CA THR A 51 -1.50 1.62 4.38
C THR A 51 -2.03 2.41 5.57
N SER A 52 -3.31 2.73 5.52
CA SER A 52 -4.02 3.39 6.62
C SER A 52 -5.11 2.45 7.07
N SER A 53 -4.79 1.60 8.03
CA SER A 53 -5.79 0.90 8.82
C SER A 53 -6.31 1.88 9.86
N SER A 54 -7.55 2.34 9.71
CA SER A 54 -8.22 3.10 10.78
C SER A 54 -8.50 2.25 12.04
N LEU A 55 -8.04 1.00 12.05
CA LEU A 55 -8.04 0.09 13.19
C LEU A 55 -6.62 0.01 13.76
N GLU A 56 -6.06 1.15 14.14
CA GLU A 56 -4.95 1.15 15.09
C GLU A 56 -5.57 1.13 16.50
N VAL A 57 -6.14 -0.01 16.88
CA VAL A 57 -6.22 -0.36 18.30
C VAL A 57 -4.85 -0.92 18.63
N GLN A 58 -4.03 -0.10 19.26
CA GLN A 58 -2.80 -0.52 19.91
C GLN A 58 -3.17 -1.46 21.08
N THR A 59 -3.53 -2.71 20.80
CA THR A 59 -3.47 -3.78 21.82
C THR A 59 -2.03 -4.32 21.85
N THR A 60 -1.14 -3.50 22.39
CA THR A 60 -0.03 -3.99 23.21
C THR A 60 -0.24 -3.49 24.63
N CYS A 61 -1.44 -3.72 25.17
CA CYS A 61 -1.59 -3.84 26.60
C CYS A 61 -1.65 -5.35 26.94
N ALA A 62 -0.79 -5.75 27.88
CA ALA A 62 -0.72 -7.06 28.54
C ALA A 62 -0.20 -8.26 27.71
N ASN A 63 1.02 -8.71 28.00
CA ASN A 63 1.25 -10.02 28.66
C ASN A 63 2.75 -10.31 28.91
N ASN A 64 3.21 -9.93 30.10
CA ASN A 64 3.99 -10.74 31.04
C ASN A 64 4.25 -9.82 32.25
N CYS A 65 3.50 -9.90 33.36
CA CYS A 65 3.53 -10.98 34.35
C CYS A 65 4.95 -11.45 34.66
N ALA A 66 5.58 -10.79 35.63
CA ALA A 66 6.47 -11.37 36.65
C ALA A 66 6.49 -10.41 37.85
#